data_AF-A0AA41SLW8-F1
#
_entry.id   AF-A0AA41SLW8-F1
#
_cell.length_a   1.000
_cell.length_b   1.000
_cell.length_c   1.000
_cell.angle_alpha   90.00
_cell.angle_beta   90.00
_cell.angle_gamma   90.00
#
_symmetry.space_group_name_H-M   'P 1'
#
loop_
_entity.id
_entity.type
_entity.pdbx_description
1 polymer ?
#
loop_
_entity_poly.entity_id
_entity_poly.type
_entity_poly.pdbx_seq_one_letter_code
_entity_poly.pdbx_strand_id
1 'polypeptide(L)'
;MSTHTGYYGNTETLNEMVFQFFTAPIEHPEILPSILPIIGGLIVIELYFGKHKQESLGWNTSVGNAVIWVTTGLNLYMTEQMTQPELYATYVLIGLGVFVGYKNFFHQWSSSVAFFISSAGIVYTLTYILVVIVKTDLVPDEPTLKAAAVFFVVANVGFKILQGMETDQDRRSNPMMR
;
A
#
# COMPACT_ATOMS: atom_id res chain seq x y z
N MET A 1 -25.07 11.87 35.35
CA MET A 1 -25.55 12.68 34.21
C MET A 1 -24.42 13.65 33.88
N SER A 2 -23.40 13.19 33.15
CA SER A 2 -22.23 13.99 32.78
C SER A 2 -22.50 14.65 31.43
N THR A 3 -22.39 15.96 31.41
CA THR A 3 -22.50 16.79 30.22
C THR A 3 -21.30 16.55 29.32
N HIS A 4 -21.54 15.93 28.15
CA HIS A 4 -20.58 15.91 27.04
C HIS A 4 -20.35 17.34 26.56
N THR A 5 -19.27 17.93 27.06
CA THR A 5 -18.75 19.22 26.62
C THR A 5 -18.11 19.08 25.24
N GLY A 6 -18.76 19.68 24.24
CA GLY A 6 -18.16 20.35 23.08
C GLY A 6 -17.09 19.61 22.29
N TYR A 7 -17.51 18.87 21.25
CA TYR A 7 -16.68 18.64 20.07
C TYR A 7 -16.49 19.97 19.32
N TYR A 8 -15.48 20.75 19.70
CA TYR A 8 -14.96 21.81 18.85
C TYR A 8 -14.18 21.14 17.71
N GLY A 9 -14.83 21.09 16.54
CA GLY A 9 -14.23 20.64 15.30
C GLY A 9 -13.12 21.57 14.88
N ASN A 10 -11.88 21.19 15.16
CA ASN A 10 -10.81 21.50 14.23
C ASN A 10 -11.05 20.58 13.04
N THR A 11 -11.65 21.11 11.97
CA THR A 11 -11.55 20.46 10.66
C THR A 11 -10.09 20.46 10.30
N GLU A 12 -9.38 19.38 10.61
CA GLU A 12 -8.06 19.16 10.08
C GLU A 12 -8.15 19.31 8.56
N THR A 13 -7.25 20.13 8.04
CA THR A 13 -7.21 20.40 6.61
C THR A 13 -6.77 19.13 5.89
N LEU A 14 -7.23 18.96 4.65
CA LEU A 14 -6.79 17.83 3.81
C LEU A 14 -5.25 17.69 3.77
N ASN A 15 -4.53 18.81 3.82
CA ASN A 15 -3.07 18.82 3.80
C ASN A 15 -2.45 18.25 5.08
N GLU A 16 -3.01 18.56 6.24
CA GLU A 16 -2.55 18.01 7.53
C GLU A 16 -2.76 16.50 7.56
N MET A 17 -3.95 16.04 7.14
CA MET A 17 -4.26 14.61 7.04
C MET A 17 -3.35 13.87 6.05
N VAL A 18 -3.04 14.45 4.89
CA VAL A 18 -2.06 13.87 3.95
C VAL A 18 -0.68 13.77 4.60
N PHE A 19 -0.26 14.80 5.34
CA PHE A 19 1.04 14.83 6.00
C PHE A 19 1.13 13.81 7.13
N GLN A 20 0.03 13.53 7.84
CA GLN A 20 -0.03 12.46 8.84
C GLN A 20 0.30 11.09 8.23
N PHE A 21 -0.17 10.77 7.01
CA PHE A 21 0.24 9.51 6.36
C PHE A 21 1.75 9.41 6.12
N PHE A 22 2.44 10.53 5.84
CA PHE A 22 3.90 10.53 5.67
C PHE A 22 4.65 10.48 6.99
N THR A 23 4.10 11.08 8.04
CA THR A 23 4.76 11.26 9.34
C THR A 23 4.35 10.25 10.40
N ALA A 24 3.30 9.46 10.16
CA ALA A 24 2.87 8.39 11.05
C ALA A 24 4.01 7.46 11.52
N PRO A 25 5.00 7.05 10.70
CA PRO A 25 6.13 6.24 11.17
C PRO A 25 7.02 6.93 12.21
N ILE A 26 7.05 8.27 12.17
CA ILE A 26 7.87 9.13 13.04
C ILE A 26 7.08 9.46 14.31
N GLU A 27 5.80 9.79 14.16
CA GLU A 27 4.90 10.15 15.26
C GLU A 27 4.46 8.93 16.08
N HIS A 28 4.36 7.76 15.43
CA HIS A 28 3.93 6.48 16.00
C HIS A 28 4.98 5.38 15.74
N PRO A 29 6.16 5.43 16.37
CA PRO A 29 7.25 4.48 16.13
C PRO A 29 6.86 3.02 16.43
N GLU A 30 5.83 2.78 17.24
CA GLU A 30 5.25 1.46 17.52
C GLU A 30 4.70 0.75 16.27
N ILE A 31 4.38 1.49 15.19
CA ILE A 31 3.89 0.90 13.93
C ILE A 31 5.04 0.38 13.06
N LEU A 32 6.29 0.80 13.34
CA LEU A 32 7.48 0.46 12.54
C LEU A 32 7.63 -1.04 12.25
N PRO A 33 7.42 -1.97 13.21
CA PRO A 33 7.51 -3.40 12.92
C PRO A 33 6.54 -3.88 11.83
N SER A 34 5.38 -3.24 11.70
CA SER A 34 4.39 -3.56 10.67
C SER A 34 4.71 -2.90 9.33
N ILE A 35 5.17 -1.65 9.32
CA ILE A 35 5.42 -0.90 8.09
C ILE A 35 6.79 -1.13 7.47
N LEU A 36 7.83 -1.45 8.26
CA LEU A 36 9.19 -1.64 7.74
C LEU A 36 9.27 -2.79 6.73
N PRO A 37 8.67 -3.97 6.93
CA PRO A 37 8.63 -5.02 5.92
C PRO A 37 7.90 -4.58 4.63
N ILE A 38 6.85 -3.76 4.77
CA ILE A 38 6.07 -3.23 3.63
C ILE A 38 6.94 -2.24 2.83
N ILE A 39 7.46 -1.20 3.47
CA ILE A 39 8.31 -0.19 2.83
C ILE A 39 9.57 -0.85 2.24
N GLY A 40 10.22 -1.74 2.99
CA GLY A 40 11.39 -2.47 2.53
C GLY A 40 11.10 -3.34 1.31
N GLY A 41 10.03 -4.13 1.35
CA GLY A 41 9.62 -4.97 0.21
C GLY A 41 9.29 -4.14 -1.03
N LEU A 42 8.58 -3.03 -0.85
CA LEU A 42 8.27 -2.08 -1.92
C LEU A 42 9.52 -1.49 -2.56
N ILE A 43 10.45 -0.95 -1.76
CA ILE A 43 11.70 -0.37 -2.27
C ILE A 43 12.49 -1.42 -3.04
N VAL A 44 12.65 -2.63 -2.49
CA VAL A 44 13.40 -3.70 -3.15
C VAL A 44 12.77 -4.07 -4.49
N ILE A 45 11.45 -4.23 -4.57
CA ILE A 45 10.76 -4.61 -5.80
C ILE A 45 10.82 -3.49 -6.85
N GLU A 46 10.60 -2.23 -6.46
CA GLU A 46 10.63 -1.11 -7.39
C GLU A 46 12.04 -0.86 -7.94
N LEU A 47 13.08 -0.97 -7.10
CA LEU A 47 14.48 -0.90 -7.56
C LEU A 47 14.82 -2.07 -8.49
N TYR A 48 14.36 -3.29 -8.18
CA TYR A 48 14.55 -4.45 -9.04
C TYR A 48 13.95 -4.22 -10.44
N PHE A 49 12.66 -3.85 -10.53
CA PHE A 49 12.03 -3.58 -11.83
C PHE A 49 12.52 -2.30 -12.51
N GLY A 50 13.09 -1.36 -11.76
CA GLY A 50 13.79 -0.20 -12.31
C GLY A 50 15.08 -0.61 -13.03
N LYS A 51 15.81 -1.55 -12.47
CA LYS A 51 17.05 -2.09 -13.04
C LYS A 51 16.82 -3.06 -14.20
N HIS A 52 15.77 -3.88 -14.12
CA HIS A 52 15.42 -4.93 -15.08
C HIS A 52 14.18 -4.53 -15.91
N LYS A 53 14.26 -3.44 -16.69
CA LYS A 53 13.09 -2.84 -17.38
C LYS A 53 12.43 -3.75 -18.43
N GLN A 54 13.15 -4.76 -18.91
CA GLN A 54 12.62 -5.76 -19.85
C GLN A 54 11.84 -6.88 -19.15
N GLU A 55 11.99 -7.02 -17.83
CA GLU A 55 11.21 -7.98 -17.06
C GLU A 55 9.83 -7.39 -16.73
N SER A 56 8.79 -8.13 -17.10
CA SER A 56 7.43 -7.82 -16.68
C SER A 56 7.09 -8.53 -15.38
N LEU A 57 6.18 -7.95 -14.59
CA LEU A 57 5.59 -8.62 -13.45
C LEU A 57 5.01 -9.98 -13.88
N GLY A 58 5.43 -11.06 -13.22
CA GLY A 58 4.98 -12.41 -13.54
C GLY A 58 3.82 -12.86 -12.65
N TRP A 59 3.17 -13.95 -13.03
CA TRP A 59 2.08 -14.54 -12.24
C TRP A 59 2.48 -14.88 -10.80
N ASN A 60 3.71 -15.36 -10.58
CA ASN A 60 4.23 -15.63 -9.23
C ASN A 60 4.30 -14.35 -8.38
N THR A 61 4.80 -13.25 -8.94
CA THR A 61 4.84 -11.94 -8.26
C THR A 61 3.42 -11.43 -7.99
N SER A 62 2.52 -11.62 -8.95
CA SER A 62 1.11 -11.22 -8.84
C SER A 62 0.40 -11.93 -7.68
N VAL A 63 0.59 -13.25 -7.57
CA VAL A 63 0.08 -14.06 -6.45
C VAL A 63 0.77 -13.67 -5.14
N GLY A 64 2.10 -13.52 -5.14
CA GLY A 64 2.87 -13.13 -3.95
C GLY A 64 2.43 -11.79 -3.38
N ASN A 65 2.17 -10.80 -4.24
CA ASN A 65 1.66 -9.51 -3.82
C ASN A 65 0.24 -9.60 -3.25
N ALA A 66 -0.63 -10.44 -3.81
CA ALA A 66 -1.96 -10.68 -3.23
C ALA A 66 -1.89 -11.30 -1.81
N VAL A 67 -0.89 -12.15 -1.56
CA VAL A 67 -0.63 -12.71 -0.22
C VAL A 67 -0.30 -11.62 0.78
N ILE A 68 0.39 -10.54 0.40
CA ILE A 68 0.68 -9.40 1.31
C ILE A 68 -0.58 -8.75 1.86
N TRP A 69 -1.62 -8.58 1.03
CA TRP A 69 -2.93 -8.09 1.49
C TRP A 69 -3.58 -9.02 2.52
N VAL A 70 -3.57 -10.33 2.23
CA VAL A 70 -4.15 -11.34 3.12
C VAL A 70 -3.40 -11.38 4.44
N THR A 71 -2.06 -11.50 4.41
CA THR A 71 -1.26 -11.67 5.63
C THR A 71 -1.25 -10.42 6.48
N THR A 72 -1.19 -9.23 5.88
CA THR A 72 -1.27 -7.99 6.66
C THR A 72 -2.64 -7.81 7.26
N GLY A 73 -3.72 -8.02 6.49
CA GLY A 73 -5.07 -7.92 7.02
C GLY A 73 -5.34 -8.91 8.15
N LEU A 74 -4.89 -10.16 8.01
CA LEU A 74 -4.98 -11.16 9.08
C LEU A 74 -4.14 -10.77 10.30
N ASN A 75 -2.93 -10.22 10.10
CA ASN A 75 -2.10 -9.76 11.20
C ASN A 75 -2.81 -8.66 12.00
N LEU A 76 -3.32 -7.62 11.32
CA LEU A 76 -4.08 -6.54 11.96
C LEU A 76 -5.29 -7.10 12.72
N TYR A 77 -6.09 -7.97 12.09
CA TYR A 77 -7.27 -8.59 12.71
C TYR A 77 -6.92 -9.37 14.00
N MET A 78 -5.74 -10.00 14.04
CA MET A 78 -5.31 -10.80 15.18
C MET A 78 -4.64 -9.98 16.30
N THR A 79 -4.06 -8.82 15.99
CA THR A 79 -3.22 -8.07 16.95
C THR A 79 -3.86 -6.77 17.44
N GLU A 80 -4.81 -6.19 16.72
CA GLU A 80 -5.36 -4.87 17.03
C GLU A 80 -6.83 -4.92 17.47
N GLN A 81 -7.22 -4.00 18.35
CA GLN A 81 -8.63 -3.75 18.65
C GLN A 81 -9.14 -2.66 17.71
N MET A 82 -10.11 -3.00 16.85
CA MET A 82 -10.56 -2.11 15.79
C MET A 82 -11.94 -1.52 16.06
N THR A 83 -12.15 -0.29 15.59
CA THR A 83 -13.50 0.24 15.37
C THR A 83 -14.19 -0.54 14.24
N GLN A 84 -15.53 -0.45 14.14
CA GLN A 84 -16.25 -1.14 13.06
C GLN A 84 -15.78 -0.74 11.65
N PRO A 85 -15.54 0.55 11.34
CA PRO A 85 -15.00 0.95 10.04
C PRO A 85 -13.63 0.35 9.72
N GLU A 86 -12.69 0.34 10.66
CA GLU A 86 -11.36 -0.29 10.52
C GLU A 86 -11.47 -1.81 10.28
N LEU A 87 -12.37 -2.47 11.00
CA LEU A 87 -12.62 -3.90 10.83
C LEU A 87 -13.14 -4.22 9.43
N TYR A 88 -14.06 -3.40 8.91
CA TYR A 88 -14.57 -3.56 7.54
C TYR A 88 -13.48 -3.28 6.51
N ALA A 89 -12.66 -2.25 6.69
CA ALA A 89 -11.51 -1.99 5.81
C ALA A 89 -10.52 -3.17 5.80
N THR A 90 -10.27 -3.76 6.97
CA THR A 90 -9.42 -4.96 7.12
C THR A 90 -10.03 -6.17 6.40
N TYR A 91 -11.32 -6.43 6.56
CA TYR A 91 -12.00 -7.51 5.83
C TYR A 91 -12.01 -7.29 4.32
N VAL A 92 -12.16 -6.05 3.87
CA VAL A 92 -12.06 -5.72 2.44
C VAL A 92 -10.65 -6.02 1.93
N LEU A 93 -9.60 -5.66 2.65
CA LEU A 93 -8.22 -5.96 2.24
C LEU A 93 -7.97 -7.47 2.16
N ILE A 94 -8.39 -8.24 3.17
CA ILE A 94 -8.29 -9.71 3.17
C ILE A 94 -9.07 -10.30 1.99
N GLY A 95 -10.33 -9.88 1.82
CA GLY A 95 -11.21 -10.37 0.77
C GLY A 95 -10.68 -10.07 -0.62
N LEU A 96 -10.16 -8.86 -0.84
CA LEU A 96 -9.48 -8.48 -2.09
C LEU A 96 -8.23 -9.33 -2.31
N GLY A 97 -7.40 -9.54 -1.29
CA GLY A 97 -6.22 -10.39 -1.36
C GLY A 97 -6.57 -11.84 -1.75
N VAL A 98 -7.57 -12.44 -1.12
CA VAL A 98 -8.04 -13.80 -1.46
C VAL A 98 -8.60 -13.85 -2.88
N PHE A 99 -9.46 -12.90 -3.24
CA PHE A 99 -10.09 -12.86 -4.55
C PHE A 99 -9.07 -12.67 -5.68
N VAL A 100 -8.19 -11.69 -5.56
CA VAL A 100 -7.11 -11.39 -6.52
C VAL A 100 -6.12 -12.55 -6.57
N GLY A 101 -5.72 -13.09 -5.42
CA GLY A 101 -4.84 -14.26 -5.33
C GLY A 101 -5.41 -15.47 -6.05
N TYR A 102 -6.70 -15.78 -5.85
CA TYR A 102 -7.40 -16.84 -6.56
C TYR A 102 -7.44 -16.60 -8.08
N LYS A 103 -7.84 -15.40 -8.50
CA LYS A 103 -7.90 -15.04 -9.93
C LYS A 103 -6.53 -15.12 -10.61
N ASN A 104 -5.48 -14.70 -9.92
CA ASN A 104 -4.10 -14.78 -10.39
C ASN A 104 -3.60 -16.23 -10.44
N PHE A 105 -3.86 -17.04 -9.40
CA PHE A 105 -3.41 -18.43 -9.32
C PHE A 105 -4.00 -19.29 -10.45
N PHE A 106 -5.26 -19.08 -10.80
CA PHE A 106 -5.93 -19.80 -11.89
C PHE A 106 -5.85 -19.08 -13.25
N HIS A 107 -5.09 -17.99 -13.35
CA HIS A 107 -4.94 -17.20 -14.58
C HIS A 107 -6.29 -16.81 -15.23
N GLN A 108 -7.29 -16.46 -14.42
CA GLN A 108 -8.64 -16.15 -14.91
C GLN A 108 -8.80 -14.72 -15.47
N TRP A 109 -7.76 -13.89 -15.32
CA TRP A 109 -7.70 -12.54 -15.87
C TRP A 109 -6.70 -12.44 -17.02
N SER A 110 -6.82 -11.38 -17.81
CA SER A 110 -5.71 -11.01 -18.70
C SER A 110 -4.51 -10.60 -17.86
N SER A 111 -3.31 -10.88 -18.38
CA SER A 111 -2.05 -10.49 -17.75
C SER A 111 -2.00 -9.00 -17.40
N SER A 112 -2.50 -8.13 -18.30
CA SER A 112 -2.55 -6.68 -18.05
C SER A 112 -3.36 -6.31 -16.80
N VAL A 113 -4.51 -6.94 -16.59
CA VAL A 113 -5.37 -6.65 -15.42
C VAL A 113 -4.73 -7.21 -14.16
N ALA A 114 -4.28 -8.46 -14.21
CA ALA A 114 -3.62 -9.12 -13.08
C ALA A 114 -2.40 -8.31 -12.61
N PHE A 115 -1.51 -7.95 -13.53
CA PHE A 115 -0.27 -7.28 -13.21
C PHE A 115 -0.45 -5.82 -12.81
N PHE A 116 -1.51 -5.15 -13.31
CA PHE A 116 -1.86 -3.81 -12.85
C PHE A 116 -2.35 -3.84 -11.40
N ILE A 117 -3.39 -4.62 -11.10
CA ILE A 117 -4.02 -4.69 -9.77
C ILE A 117 -3.03 -5.19 -8.71
N SER A 118 -2.17 -6.14 -9.09
CA SER A 118 -1.16 -6.72 -8.20
C SER A 118 0.21 -6.06 -8.33
N SER A 119 0.30 -4.85 -8.87
CA SER A 119 1.55 -4.09 -8.90
C SER A 119 2.00 -3.71 -7.49
N ALA A 120 3.32 -3.65 -7.26
CA ALA A 120 3.87 -3.35 -5.94
C ALA A 120 3.40 -1.99 -5.42
N GLY A 121 3.44 -0.95 -6.25
CA GLY A 121 2.87 0.36 -5.90
C GLY A 121 1.44 0.31 -5.38
N ILE A 122 0.52 -0.42 -6.03
CA ILE A 122 -0.88 -0.52 -5.54
C ILE A 122 -0.92 -1.32 -4.24
N VAL A 123 -0.30 -2.50 -4.23
CA VAL A 123 -0.42 -3.47 -3.14
C VAL A 123 0.15 -2.89 -1.85
N TYR A 124 1.40 -2.47 -1.88
CA TYR A 124 2.11 -2.01 -0.69
C TYR A 124 1.58 -0.67 -0.17
N THR A 125 1.13 0.23 -1.05
CA THR A 125 0.55 1.51 -0.61
C THR A 125 -0.79 1.32 0.09
N LEU A 126 -1.68 0.47 -0.45
CA LEU A 126 -2.95 0.19 0.23
C LEU A 126 -2.74 -0.52 1.56
N THR A 127 -1.77 -1.44 1.62
CA THR A 127 -1.37 -2.08 2.87
C THR A 127 -0.87 -1.06 3.88
N TYR A 128 0.03 -0.16 3.46
CA TYR A 128 0.55 0.90 4.32
C TYR A 128 -0.57 1.81 4.85
N ILE A 129 -1.45 2.29 3.98
CA ILE A 129 -2.59 3.15 4.37
C ILE A 129 -3.44 2.46 5.43
N LEU A 130 -3.77 1.17 5.25
CA LEU A 130 -4.58 0.46 6.24
C LEU A 130 -3.83 0.31 7.57
N VAL A 131 -2.53 -0.03 7.55
CA VAL A 131 -1.74 -0.14 8.77
C VAL A 131 -1.70 1.19 9.53
N VAL A 132 -1.52 2.31 8.83
CA VAL A 132 -1.57 3.63 9.44
C VAL A 132 -2.95 3.89 10.04
N ILE A 133 -4.03 3.74 9.27
CA ILE A 133 -5.40 3.97 9.76
C ILE A 133 -5.69 3.15 11.04
N VAL A 134 -5.36 1.86 11.03
CA VAL A 134 -5.67 0.95 12.13
C VAL A 134 -4.77 1.18 13.34
N LYS A 135 -3.48 1.49 13.16
CA LYS A 135 -2.52 1.57 14.27
C LYS A 135 -2.29 2.96 14.83
N THR A 136 -2.77 4.01 14.16
CA THR A 136 -2.71 5.40 14.65
C THR A 136 -4.09 5.95 15.02
N ASP A 137 -5.10 5.07 15.13
CA ASP A 137 -6.48 5.41 15.48
C ASP A 137 -7.09 6.53 14.60
N LEU A 138 -6.67 6.63 13.33
CA LEU A 138 -7.26 7.60 12.41
C LEU A 138 -8.66 7.16 12.04
N VAL A 139 -9.64 7.96 12.41
CA VAL A 139 -11.05 7.71 12.08
C VAL A 139 -11.19 7.73 10.55
N PRO A 140 -11.63 6.65 9.89
CA PRO A 140 -11.74 6.58 8.43
C PRO A 140 -12.99 7.31 7.93
N ASP A 141 -13.03 8.63 8.16
CA ASP A 141 -14.04 9.57 7.72
C ASP A 141 -13.71 10.17 6.34
N GLU A 142 -14.56 11.07 5.84
CA GLU A 142 -14.39 11.64 4.51
C GLU A 142 -13.04 12.38 4.31
N PRO A 143 -12.59 13.26 5.23
CA PRO A 143 -11.24 13.84 5.17
C PRO A 143 -10.13 12.81 5.11
N THR A 144 -10.15 11.80 5.98
CA THR A 144 -9.12 10.76 6.07
C THR A 144 -9.06 9.93 4.78
N LEU A 145 -10.22 9.55 4.23
CA LEU A 145 -10.30 8.81 2.98
C LEU A 145 -9.83 9.63 1.77
N LYS A 146 -10.13 10.93 1.74
CA LYS A 146 -9.60 11.85 0.72
C LYS A 146 -8.09 11.98 0.84
N ALA A 147 -7.56 12.13 2.05
CA ALA A 147 -6.13 12.20 2.29
C ALA A 147 -5.41 10.90 1.91
N ALA A 148 -5.99 9.74 2.25
CA ALA A 148 -5.49 8.43 1.84
C ALA A 148 -5.44 8.29 0.31
N ALA A 149 -6.47 8.77 -0.40
CA ALA A 149 -6.48 8.76 -1.87
C ALA A 149 -5.40 9.67 -2.48
N VAL A 150 -5.20 10.86 -1.91
CA VAL A 150 -4.11 11.76 -2.34
C VAL A 150 -2.74 11.14 -2.06
N PHE A 151 -2.53 10.62 -0.85
CA PHE A 151 -1.31 9.91 -0.47
C PHE A 151 -1.04 8.74 -1.42
N PHE A 152 -2.07 7.95 -1.76
CA PHE A 152 -1.96 6.84 -2.69
C PHE A 152 -1.42 7.29 -4.06
N VAL A 153 -1.97 8.36 -4.62
CA VAL A 153 -1.52 8.92 -5.90
C VAL A 153 -0.08 9.42 -5.79
N VAL A 154 0.25 10.20 -4.75
CA VAL A 154 1.58 10.77 -4.55
C VAL A 154 2.63 9.67 -4.39
N ALA A 155 2.36 8.64 -3.58
CA ALA A 155 3.26 7.51 -3.37
C ALA A 155 3.53 6.75 -4.68
N ASN A 156 2.49 6.44 -5.44
CA ASN A 156 2.64 5.72 -6.72
C ASN A 156 3.40 6.55 -7.77
N VAL A 157 3.20 7.87 -7.82
CA VAL A 157 4.01 8.77 -8.66
C VAL A 157 5.48 8.76 -8.20
N GLY A 158 5.72 8.83 -6.88
CA GLY A 158 7.06 8.72 -6.31
C GLY A 158 7.78 7.44 -6.70
N PHE A 159 7.10 6.29 -6.68
CA PHE A 159 7.67 5.02 -7.11
C PHE A 159 8.01 4.99 -8.59
N LYS A 160 7.16 5.59 -9.44
CA LYS A 160 7.48 5.72 -10.87
C LYS A 160 8.71 6.57 -11.13
N ILE A 161 8.92 7.62 -10.33
CA ILE A 161 10.15 8.43 -10.40
C ILE A 161 11.35 7.59 -9.96
N LEU A 162 11.25 6.88 -8.83
CA LEU A 162 12.31 6.01 -8.32
C LEU A 162 12.72 4.94 -9.35
N GLN A 163 11.74 4.25 -9.93
CA GLN A 163 11.93 3.27 -11.00
C GLN A 163 12.62 3.89 -12.23
N GLY A 164 12.31 5.15 -12.53
CA GLY A 164 12.90 5.90 -13.64
C GLY A 164 14.38 6.27 -13.45
N MET A 165 14.81 6.46 -12.19
CA MET A 165 16.21 6.80 -11.86
C MET A 165 17.18 5.64 -12.08
N GLU A 166 16.70 4.40 -12.05
CA GLU A 166 17.52 3.23 -12.32
C GLU A 166 17.87 3.10 -13.81
N THR A 167 19.16 2.84 -14.08
CA THR A 167 19.69 2.71 -15.43
C THR A 167 19.55 1.28 -15.93
N ASP A 168 18.98 1.12 -17.12
CA ASP A 168 18.74 -0.18 -17.75
C ASP A 168 20.06 -0.93 -17.99
N GLN A 169 20.27 -2.05 -17.30
CA GLN A 169 21.52 -2.81 -17.37
C GLN A 169 21.69 -3.45 -18.76
N ASP A 170 20.60 -3.88 -19.38
CA ASP A 170 20.60 -4.58 -20.68
C ASP A 170 20.98 -3.67 -21.85
N ARG A 171 20.73 -2.37 -21.73
CA ARG A 171 21.13 -1.37 -22.73
C ARG A 171 22.65 -1.20 -22.81
N ARG A 172 23.39 -1.52 -21.75
CA ARG A 172 24.86 -1.40 -21.71
C ARG A 172 25.58 -2.69 -22.14
N SER A 173 24.96 -3.85 -21.97
CA SER A 173 25.57 -5.16 -22.24
C SER A 173 25.38 -5.64 -23.68
N ASN A 174 24.43 -5.09 -24.45
CA ASN A 174 24.21 -5.48 -25.85
C ASN A 174 24.70 -4.41 -26.85
N PRO A 175 25.90 -4.56 -27.46
CA PRO A 175 26.42 -3.60 -28.44
C PRO A 175 25.63 -3.55 -29.76
N MET A 176 24.69 -4.48 -30.00
CA MET A 176 23.86 -4.50 -31.21
C MET A 176 22.60 -3.62 -31.15
N MET A 177 22.33 -2.94 -30.04
CA MET A 177 21.20 -2.01 -29.89
C MET A 177 21.60 -0.52 -29.97
N ARG A 178 22.80 -0.20 -30.48
CA ARG A 178 23.25 1.18 -30.71
C ARG A 178 22.93 1.65 -32.12
#